data_AF-Q9FRT9-F1
#
_entry.id   AF-Q9FRT9-F1
#
_cell.length_a   1.000
_cell.length_b   1.000
_cell.length_c   1.000
_cell.angle_alpha   90.00
_cell.angle_beta   90.00
_cell.angle_gamma   90.00
#
_symmetry.space_group_name_H-M   'P 1'
#
loop_
_entity.id
_entity.type
_entity.pdbx_description
1 polymer ?
#
loop_
_entity_poly.entity_id
_entity_poly.type
_entity_poly.pdbx_seq_one_letter_code
_entity_poly.pdbx_strand_id
1 'polypeptide(L)'
;AADCNGACSPFQMPPCGSTDCLCIPAGLLFVGYCTYPSGLSSVAKMIDEHPNLCQSDDECMKKGSGNFCARYPNNYMDYGWCFDSDSEAL
;
A
#
# COMPACT_ATOMS: atom_id res chain seq x y z
N ALA A 1 16.17 17.46 8.08
CA ALA A 1 15.57 16.46 7.18
C ALA A 1 14.36 15.86 7.88
N ALA A 2 13.31 15.47 7.16
CA ALA A 2 12.18 14.79 7.78
C ALA A 2 12.55 13.33 8.05
N ASP A 3 12.71 12.91 9.30
CA ASP A 3 13.08 11.53 9.60
C ASP A 3 11.94 10.56 9.21
N CYS A 4 12.01 9.95 8.01
CA CYS A 4 11.05 8.94 7.56
C CYS A 4 11.32 7.59 8.23
N ASN A 5 11.21 7.52 9.56
CA ASN A 5 11.36 6.30 10.34
C ASN A 5 10.22 6.21 11.36
N GLY A 6 9.76 4.98 11.62
CA GLY A 6 8.75 4.70 12.64
C GLY A 6 7.51 4.02 12.08
N ALA A 7 6.62 3.64 12.98
CA ALA A 7 5.32 3.07 12.62
C ALA A 7 4.38 4.18 12.12
N CYS A 8 3.58 3.85 11.12
CA CYS A 8 2.59 4.74 10.54
C CYS A 8 1.29 3.99 10.32
N SER A 9 0.21 4.76 10.16
CA SER A 9 -1.05 4.20 9.66
C SER A 9 -1.26 4.65 8.22
N PRO A 10 -1.55 3.73 7.28
CA PRO A 10 -1.89 4.11 5.90
C PRO A 10 -3.17 4.95 5.83
N PHE A 11 -3.96 4.99 6.90
CA PHE A 11 -5.16 5.81 7.05
C PHE A 11 -4.89 7.21 7.63
N GLN A 12 -3.66 7.49 8.09
CA GLN A 12 -3.27 8.81 8.59
C GLN A 12 -2.85 9.73 7.43
N MET A 13 -3.13 11.03 7.55
CA MET A 13 -2.74 12.04 6.56
C MET A 13 -2.06 13.24 7.24
N PRO A 14 -0.80 13.60 6.88
CA PRO A 14 0.15 12.76 6.14
C PRO A 14 0.60 11.56 6.99
N PRO A 15 0.80 10.37 6.40
CA PRO A 15 0.93 9.13 7.17
C PRO A 15 2.19 9.07 8.03
N CYS A 16 3.19 9.87 7.70
CA CYS A 16 4.48 9.93 8.37
C CYS A 16 4.79 11.33 8.92
N GLY A 17 3.78 12.20 9.05
CA GLY A 17 3.95 13.60 9.45
C GLY A 17 4.57 14.50 8.37
N SER A 18 5.15 13.93 7.31
CA SER A 18 5.69 14.64 6.15
C SER A 18 5.14 14.07 4.84
N THR A 19 5.00 14.94 3.83
CA THR A 19 4.70 14.56 2.44
C THR A 19 5.88 13.90 1.73
N ASP A 20 7.08 14.02 2.29
CA ASP A 20 8.30 13.43 1.76
C ASP A 20 8.49 11.96 2.18
N CYS A 21 7.51 11.36 2.85
CA CYS A 21 7.60 10.00 3.39
C CYS A 21 6.37 9.18 2.96
N LEU A 22 6.59 7.91 2.63
CA LEU A 22 5.54 6.95 2.30
C LEU A 22 5.40 5.92 3.42
N CYS A 23 4.16 5.49 3.68
CA CYS A 23 3.85 4.53 4.73
C CYS A 23 3.59 3.14 4.16
N ILE A 24 4.55 2.22 4.24
CA ILE A 24 4.39 0.89 3.66
C ILE A 24 3.77 -0.06 4.69
N PRO A 25 2.61 -0.70 4.41
CA PRO A 25 2.01 -1.69 5.30
C PRO A 25 2.97 -2.86 5.56
N ALA A 26 3.14 -3.27 6.82
CA ALA A 26 4.10 -4.30 7.22
C ALA A 26 3.49 -5.72 7.29
N GLY A 27 2.30 -5.92 6.72
CA GLY A 27 1.52 -7.17 6.82
C GLY A 27 0.27 -7.06 7.70
N LEU A 28 0.17 -6.01 8.53
CA LEU A 28 -1.07 -5.64 9.22
C LEU A 28 -1.72 -4.47 8.48
N LEU A 29 -2.99 -4.61 8.07
CA LEU A 29 -3.73 -3.62 7.25
C LEU A 29 -3.66 -2.18 7.77
N PHE A 30 -3.52 -2.00 9.09
CA PHE A 30 -3.58 -0.71 9.77
C PHE A 30 -2.21 -0.18 10.21
N VAL A 31 -1.15 -0.99 10.13
CA VAL A 31 0.20 -0.64 10.60
C VAL A 31 1.20 -0.83 9.49
N GLY A 32 1.84 0.27 9.12
CA GLY A 32 2.98 0.32 8.22
C GLY A 32 4.22 0.92 8.88
N TYR A 33 5.26 1.10 8.08
CA TYR A 33 6.44 1.86 8.44
C TYR A 33 6.71 2.97 7.44
N CYS A 34 7.20 4.09 7.96
CA CYS A 34 7.64 5.21 7.15
C CYS A 34 8.93 4.88 6.44
N THR A 35 9.02 5.27 5.17
CA THR A 35 10.23 5.21 4.37
C THR A 35 10.30 6.39 3.43
N TYR A 36 11.50 6.79 3.03
CA TYR A 36 11.69 7.83 2.02
C TYR A 36 11.30 7.29 0.63
N PRO A 37 10.66 8.10 -0.23
CA PRO A 37 10.39 7.80 -1.63
C PRO A 37 11.67 7.82 -2.48
N SER A 38 12.86 8.01 -1.89
CA SER A 38 14.15 8.06 -2.58
C SER A 38 14.48 6.80 -3.38
N GLY A 39 13.67 5.75 -3.28
CA GLY A 39 13.53 4.74 -4.32
C GLY A 39 12.06 4.55 -4.70
N LEU A 40 11.46 5.39 -5.54
CA LEU A 40 10.18 5.03 -6.18
C LEU A 40 10.26 3.65 -6.83
N SER A 41 11.43 3.31 -7.39
CA SER A 41 11.75 1.96 -7.85
C SER A 41 11.72 0.92 -6.72
N SER A 42 12.12 1.24 -5.49
CA SER A 42 11.95 0.33 -4.36
C SER A 42 10.50 0.23 -3.92
N VAL A 43 9.72 1.30 -3.93
CA VAL A 43 8.30 1.24 -3.54
C VAL A 43 7.49 0.43 -4.54
N ALA A 44 7.61 0.72 -5.83
CA ALA A 44 6.94 -0.04 -6.89
C ALA A 44 7.34 -1.52 -6.83
N LYS A 45 8.64 -1.81 -6.62
CA LYS A 45 9.14 -3.18 -6.46
C LYS A 45 8.62 -3.84 -5.19
N MET A 46 8.50 -3.12 -4.08
CA MET A 46 7.92 -3.65 -2.84
C MET A 46 6.44 -3.93 -2.98
N ILE A 47 5.69 -3.09 -3.71
CA ILE A 47 4.28 -3.35 -4.03
C ILE A 47 4.16 -4.60 -4.89
N ASP A 48 5.00 -4.74 -5.91
CA ASP A 48 5.05 -5.92 -6.79
C ASP A 48 5.41 -7.20 -6.01
N GLU A 49 6.42 -7.14 -5.15
CA GLU A 49 6.89 -8.29 -4.35
C GLU A 49 5.95 -8.65 -3.19
N HIS A 50 5.21 -7.70 -2.62
CA HIS A 50 4.33 -7.99 -1.48
C HIS A 50 3.09 -8.79 -1.94
N PRO A 51 2.77 -9.92 -1.28
CA PRO A 51 1.73 -10.84 -1.76
C PRO A 51 0.35 -10.21 -1.84
N ASN A 52 0.04 -9.25 -0.96
CA ASN A 52 -1.28 -8.63 -0.87
C ASN A 52 -1.33 -7.16 -1.28
N LEU A 53 -0.22 -6.54 -1.72
CA LEU A 53 -0.29 -5.17 -2.24
C LEU A 53 -0.57 -5.21 -3.74
N CYS A 54 -1.27 -4.19 -4.22
CA CYS A 54 -1.69 -4.11 -5.62
C CYS A 54 -1.85 -2.67 -6.08
N GLN A 55 -1.74 -2.45 -7.39
CA GLN A 55 -2.16 -1.23 -8.07
C GLN A 55 -3.43 -1.45 -8.89
N SER A 56 -3.75 -2.71 -9.22
CA SER A 56 -4.90 -3.11 -10.01
C SER A 56 -5.47 -4.46 -9.58
N ASP A 57 -6.73 -4.72 -9.92
CA ASP A 57 -7.41 -6.00 -9.65
C ASP A 57 -6.70 -7.18 -10.34
N ASP A 58 -6.20 -6.95 -11.56
CA ASP A 58 -5.42 -7.93 -12.32
C ASP A 58 -4.15 -8.40 -11.58
N GLU A 59 -3.50 -7.51 -10.81
CA GLU A 59 -2.36 -7.90 -9.99
C GLU A 59 -2.76 -8.85 -8.87
N CYS A 60 -3.91 -8.61 -8.23
CA CYS A 60 -4.43 -9.52 -7.21
C CYS A 60 -4.70 -10.91 -7.79
N MET A 61 -5.33 -10.96 -8.98
CA MET A 61 -5.61 -12.22 -9.67
C MET A 61 -4.31 -12.94 -10.06
N LYS A 62 -3.30 -12.22 -10.55
CA LYS A 62 -1.98 -12.79 -10.89
C LYS A 62 -1.23 -13.30 -9.67
N LYS A 63 -1.35 -12.62 -8.53
CA LYS A 63 -0.73 -13.01 -7.25
C LYS A 63 -1.49 -14.15 -6.55
N GLY A 64 -2.76 -14.36 -6.89
CA GLY A 64 -3.63 -15.33 -6.22
C GLY A 64 -4.00 -14.91 -4.79
N SER A 65 -3.92 -13.61 -4.50
CA SER A 65 -4.19 -13.02 -3.18
C SER A 65 -5.57 -12.36 -3.08
N GLY A 66 -6.36 -12.42 -4.14
CA GLY A 66 -7.65 -11.76 -4.27
C GLY A 66 -8.07 -11.59 -5.72
N ASN A 67 -9.30 -11.16 -5.93
CA ASN A 67 -9.80 -10.71 -7.25
C ASN A 67 -10.04 -9.19 -7.31
N PHE A 68 -9.89 -8.47 -6.19
CA PHE A 68 -10.14 -7.05 -6.10
C PHE A 68 -9.06 -6.33 -5.29
N CYS A 69 -8.68 -5.14 -5.75
CA CYS A 69 -7.69 -4.26 -5.13
C CYS A 69 -8.37 -3.10 -4.38
N ALA A 70 -8.48 -3.20 -3.05
CA ALA A 70 -8.95 -2.09 -2.21
C ALA A 70 -7.87 -1.01 -2.09
N ARG A 71 -7.96 0.02 -2.92
CA ARG A 71 -7.10 1.21 -2.78
C ARG A 71 -7.36 1.92 -1.46
N TYR A 72 -6.29 2.29 -0.77
CA TYR A 72 -6.41 3.11 0.43
C TYR A 72 -6.97 4.48 0.03
N PRO A 73 -7.91 5.07 0.81
CA PRO A 73 -8.44 6.40 0.55
C PRO A 73 -7.42 7.49 0.95
N ASN A 74 -6.22 7.40 0.39
CA ASN A 74 -5.07 8.22 0.71
C ASN A 74 -4.38 8.64 -0.59
N ASN A 75 -4.45 9.93 -0.94
CA ASN A 75 -3.88 10.47 -2.17
C ASN A 75 -2.34 10.42 -2.23
N TYR A 76 -1.68 10.03 -1.14
CA TYR A 76 -0.24 9.80 -1.10
C TYR A 76 0.15 8.35 -1.44
N MET A 77 -0.83 7.48 -1.73
CA MET A 77 -0.64 6.06 -1.96
C MET A 77 -1.39 5.61 -3.20
N ASP A 78 -0.65 5.18 -4.23
CA ASP A 78 -1.23 4.68 -5.48
C ASP A 78 -1.48 3.17 -5.48
N TYR A 79 -1.47 2.54 -4.29
CA TYR A 79 -1.66 1.11 -4.12
C TYR A 79 -2.76 0.80 -3.11
N GLY A 80 -3.21 -0.44 -3.15
CA GLY A 80 -4.23 -1.00 -2.29
C GLY A 80 -3.84 -2.33 -1.69
N TRP A 81 -4.85 -2.98 -1.12
CA TRP A 81 -4.77 -4.32 -0.56
C TRP A 81 -5.68 -5.29 -1.30
N CYS A 82 -5.14 -6.44 -1.66
CA CYS A 82 -5.89 -7.51 -2.31
C CYS A 82 -6.79 -8.24 -1.33
N PHE A 83 -8.02 -8.52 -1.77
CA PHE A 83 -8.90 -9.45 -1.09
C PHE A 83 -9.82 -10.15 -2.10
N ASP A 84 -10.39 -11.27 -1.68
CA ASP A 84 -11.44 -11.95 -2.43
C ASP A 84 -12.78 -11.25 -2.19
N SER A 85 -13.27 -10.60 -3.22
CA SER A 85 -14.61 -10.05 -3.28
C SER A 85 -15.54 -11.10 -3.89
N ASP A 86 -16.48 -11.59 -3.09
CA ASP A 86 -17.58 -12.46 -3.54
C ASP A 86 -18.64 -11.68 -4.33
N SER A 87 -18.40 -10.40 -4.66
CA SER A 87 -19.33 -9.60 -5.43
C SER A 87 -19.34 -10.05 -6.89
N GLU A 88 -20.11 -11.09 -7.17
CA GLU A 88 -20.83 -11.22 -8.43
C GLU A 88 -21.62 -9.92 -8.56
N ALA A 89 -21.16 -8.97 -9.37
CA ALA A 89 -21.97 -7.81 -9.68
C ALA A 89 -23.29 -8.30 -10.27
N LEU A 90 -24.35 -8.17 -9.47
CA LEU A 90 -25.77 -8.36 -9.79
C LEU A 90 -26.14 -7.74 -11.14
#